data_AF-A0A973BC25-F1
#
_entry.id   AF-A0A973BC25-F1
#
_cell.length_a   1.000
_cell.length_b   1.000
_cell.length_c   1.000
_cell.angle_alpha   90.00
_cell.angle_beta   90.00
_cell.angle_gamma   90.00
#
_symmetry.space_group_name_H-M   'P 1'
#
loop_
_entity.id
_entity.type
_entity.pdbx_description
1 polymer ?
#
loop_
_entity_poly.entity_id
_entity_poly.type
_entity_poly.pdbx_seq_one_letter_code
_entity_poly.pdbx_strand_id
1 'polypeptide(L)'
;DGIVPAFAMKAAGAIRQNSGRIVSRFGKNLDAAYLSHRVLLPEPEDAEVFMLENFVSYMRNILAIGRVDNLTLGDKPIESWIRQNEALLSRTIVNGDAEYKLELEDTIELSKNGFHNNLHQILESKKSKMARPYKDASKEASLKAISIFDSESITAVDSSMELSILSVFRRTYKDVVDIHEIPYLTQGTIIYSKVKDQFLLCITPKCDTVRIDFSKKFSFAILDEVDGKSFDMVIPLNPFVEQHKKEICEIKKDEVILSIMDDMILHDGKINDKTLNDTLKRLLSANYGDYIHLSTSPKFYTLEHIIFESDEKGRVPSSKICDDLIEFWDQDFNEYIWIGDLHDLNTISRVANLITNLNRTGNDEVEWLRRQYQ
;
A
#
# COMPACT_ATOMS: atom_id res chain seq x y z
N ASP A 1 -9.23 1.93 -23.27
CA ASP A 1 -7.81 1.98 -23.71
C ASP A 1 -6.79 1.45 -22.71
N GLY A 2 -7.17 0.85 -21.58
CA GLY A 2 -6.22 0.23 -20.64
C GLY A 2 -6.46 -1.27 -20.42
N ILE A 3 -5.40 -2.04 -20.19
CA ILE A 3 -5.46 -3.49 -19.95
C ILE A 3 -6.16 -3.80 -18.61
N VAL A 4 -5.76 -3.13 -17.52
CA VAL A 4 -6.34 -3.35 -16.18
C VAL A 4 -7.82 -2.90 -16.11
N PRO A 5 -8.21 -1.71 -16.63
CA PRO A 5 -9.62 -1.34 -16.75
C PRO A 5 -10.45 -2.31 -17.61
N ALA A 6 -9.89 -2.81 -18.71
CA ALA A 6 -10.59 -3.79 -19.55
C ALA A 6 -10.85 -5.10 -18.79
N PHE A 7 -9.89 -5.58 -18.00
CA PHE A 7 -10.09 -6.70 -17.08
C PHE A 7 -11.21 -6.40 -16.07
N ALA A 8 -11.17 -5.25 -15.38
CA ALA A 8 -12.16 -4.87 -14.38
C ALA A 8 -13.58 -4.80 -14.98
N MET A 9 -13.74 -4.17 -16.14
CA MET A 9 -15.02 -4.10 -16.85
C MET A 9 -15.52 -5.49 -17.27
N LYS A 10 -14.64 -6.33 -17.81
CA LYS A 10 -15.01 -7.69 -18.23
C LYS A 10 -15.40 -8.56 -17.05
N ALA A 11 -14.69 -8.44 -15.93
CA ALA A 11 -15.00 -9.14 -14.69
C ALA A 11 -16.37 -8.71 -14.15
N ALA A 12 -16.62 -7.40 -14.01
CA ALA A 12 -17.92 -6.87 -13.59
C ALA A 12 -19.07 -7.34 -14.50
N GLY A 13 -18.84 -7.33 -15.82
CA GLY A 13 -19.80 -7.84 -16.80
C GLY A 13 -20.09 -9.35 -16.64
N ALA A 14 -19.06 -10.17 -16.44
CA ALA A 14 -19.20 -11.61 -16.23
C ALA A 14 -19.99 -11.92 -14.94
N ILE A 15 -19.73 -11.16 -13.87
CA ILE A 15 -20.47 -11.24 -12.61
C ILE A 15 -21.95 -10.92 -12.85
N ARG A 16 -22.25 -9.78 -13.48
CA ARG A 16 -23.61 -9.33 -13.76
C ARG A 16 -24.40 -10.32 -14.63
N GLN A 17 -23.76 -10.90 -15.64
CA GLN A 17 -24.40 -11.91 -16.50
C GLN A 17 -24.74 -13.22 -15.74
N ASN A 18 -24.07 -13.48 -14.62
CA ASN A 18 -24.29 -14.66 -13.79
C ASN A 18 -25.13 -14.39 -12.53
N SER A 19 -25.70 -13.17 -12.35
CA SER A 19 -26.50 -12.82 -11.17
C SER A 19 -27.63 -13.82 -10.87
N GLY A 20 -28.34 -14.32 -11.90
CA GLY A 20 -29.37 -15.32 -11.71
C GLY A 20 -28.85 -16.65 -11.13
N ARG A 21 -27.65 -17.08 -11.54
CA ARG A 21 -26.98 -18.28 -10.99
C ARG A 21 -26.51 -18.05 -9.57
N ILE A 22 -26.00 -16.85 -9.26
CA ILE A 22 -25.61 -16.45 -7.92
C ILE A 22 -26.82 -16.53 -6.97
N VAL A 23 -27.93 -15.88 -7.31
CA VAL A 23 -29.16 -15.91 -6.50
C VAL A 23 -29.71 -17.32 -6.33
N SER A 24 -29.69 -18.14 -7.39
CA SER A 24 -30.12 -19.53 -7.31
C SER A 24 -29.21 -20.40 -6.43
N ARG A 25 -27.90 -20.13 -6.41
CA ARG A 25 -26.92 -20.87 -5.61
C ARG A 25 -27.06 -20.54 -4.12
N PHE A 26 -27.25 -19.26 -3.81
CA PHE A 26 -27.53 -18.75 -2.46
C PHE A 26 -29.04 -18.67 -2.19
N GLY A 27 -29.77 -19.71 -2.60
CA GLY A 27 -31.23 -19.75 -2.48
C GLY A 27 -31.71 -20.16 -1.09
N LYS A 28 -33.01 -19.90 -0.83
CA LYS A 28 -33.72 -20.12 0.46
C LYS A 28 -33.57 -21.50 1.11
N ASN A 29 -33.15 -22.52 0.36
CA ASN A 29 -32.94 -23.87 0.91
C ASN A 29 -31.72 -23.93 1.85
N LEU A 30 -30.85 -22.92 1.83
CA LEU A 30 -29.71 -22.82 2.74
C LEU A 30 -30.09 -22.20 4.09
N ASP A 31 -31.25 -21.53 4.21
CA ASP A 31 -31.61 -20.72 5.38
C ASP A 31 -31.59 -21.53 6.68
N ALA A 32 -32.19 -22.72 6.68
CA ALA A 32 -32.20 -23.60 7.86
C ALA A 32 -30.80 -24.04 8.27
N ALA A 33 -29.92 -24.35 7.30
CA ALA A 33 -28.54 -24.73 7.57
C ALA A 33 -27.71 -23.54 8.08
N TYR A 34 -27.89 -22.36 7.50
CA TYR A 34 -27.25 -21.13 7.95
C TYR A 34 -27.65 -20.77 9.38
N LEU A 35 -28.95 -20.77 9.69
CA LEU A 35 -29.43 -20.49 11.05
C LEU A 35 -28.93 -21.54 12.06
N SER A 36 -28.93 -22.81 11.68
CA SER A 36 -28.38 -23.88 12.53
C SER A 36 -26.89 -23.67 12.79
N HIS A 37 -26.11 -23.31 11.77
CA HIS A 37 -24.69 -22.98 11.92
C HIS A 37 -24.49 -21.77 12.85
N ARG A 38 -25.24 -20.69 12.63
CA ARG A 38 -25.17 -19.45 13.43
C ARG A 38 -25.41 -19.69 14.92
N VAL A 39 -26.40 -20.51 15.27
CA VAL A 39 -26.73 -20.81 16.68
C VAL A 39 -25.67 -21.70 17.36
N LEU A 40 -24.89 -22.46 16.60
CA LEU A 40 -23.85 -23.35 17.13
C LEU A 40 -22.48 -22.68 17.28
N LEU A 41 -22.30 -21.50 16.70
CA LEU A 41 -21.06 -20.73 16.88
C LEU A 41 -21.02 -20.17 18.31
N PRO A 42 -19.83 -20.13 18.93
CA PRO A 42 -19.65 -19.37 20.17
C PRO A 42 -20.11 -17.91 20.00
N GLU A 43 -19.90 -17.37 18.80
CA GLU A 43 -20.18 -15.98 18.43
C GLU A 43 -21.03 -15.96 17.14
N PRO A 44 -22.36 -15.76 17.24
CA PRO A 44 -23.28 -15.86 16.11
C PRO A 44 -22.97 -14.92 14.92
N GLU A 45 -22.38 -13.76 15.16
CA GLU A 45 -22.02 -12.77 14.13
C GLU A 45 -20.95 -13.30 13.17
N ASP A 46 -20.11 -14.25 13.59
CA ASP A 46 -19.06 -14.84 12.75
C ASP A 46 -19.66 -15.59 11.54
N ALA A 47 -20.93 -16.02 11.62
CA ALA A 47 -21.66 -16.61 10.51
C ALA A 47 -21.83 -15.64 9.32
N GLU A 48 -21.84 -14.32 9.57
CA GLU A 48 -21.99 -13.31 8.52
C GLU A 48 -20.74 -13.24 7.65
N VAL A 49 -19.56 -13.24 8.29
CA VAL A 49 -18.26 -13.32 7.59
C VAL A 49 -18.15 -14.62 6.81
N PHE A 50 -18.58 -15.74 7.41
CA PHE A 50 -18.63 -17.03 6.70
C PHE A 50 -19.45 -16.96 5.41
N MET A 51 -20.63 -16.33 5.43
CA MET A 51 -21.47 -16.19 4.24
C MET A 51 -20.80 -15.31 3.17
N LEU A 52 -20.18 -14.20 3.59
CA LEU A 52 -19.46 -13.29 2.70
C LEU A 52 -18.30 -13.99 1.98
N GLU A 53 -17.48 -14.76 2.70
CA GLU A 53 -16.35 -15.50 2.12
C GLU A 53 -16.81 -16.54 1.09
N ASN A 54 -17.90 -17.26 1.38
CA ASN A 54 -18.49 -18.19 0.42
C ASN A 54 -18.99 -17.48 -0.84
N PHE A 55 -19.60 -16.30 -0.68
CA PHE A 55 -20.02 -15.47 -1.80
C PHE A 55 -18.83 -15.04 -2.67
N VAL A 56 -17.80 -14.45 -2.07
CA VAL A 56 -16.58 -13.99 -2.78
C VAL A 56 -15.86 -15.15 -3.47
N SER A 57 -15.78 -16.32 -2.82
CA SER A 57 -15.21 -17.53 -3.42
C SER A 57 -15.98 -17.98 -4.66
N TYR A 58 -17.32 -17.93 -4.61
CA TYR A 58 -18.16 -18.24 -5.76
C TYR A 58 -17.98 -17.22 -6.90
N MET A 59 -17.84 -15.93 -6.57
CA MET A 59 -17.53 -14.88 -7.55
C MET A 59 -16.21 -15.16 -8.28
N ARG A 60 -15.17 -15.53 -7.54
CA ARG A 60 -13.87 -15.93 -8.12
C ARG A 60 -14.03 -17.13 -9.07
N ASN A 61 -14.86 -18.11 -8.71
CA ASN A 61 -15.12 -19.26 -9.56
C ASN A 61 -15.83 -18.89 -10.88
N ILE A 62 -16.80 -17.96 -10.84
CA ILE A 62 -17.46 -17.44 -12.06
C ILE A 62 -16.41 -16.83 -13.00
N LEU A 63 -15.50 -16.02 -12.47
CA LEU A 63 -14.44 -15.38 -13.25
C LEU A 63 -13.47 -16.39 -13.85
N ALA A 64 -13.09 -17.41 -13.08
CA ALA A 64 -12.20 -18.49 -13.50
C ALA A 64 -12.83 -19.35 -14.61
N ILE A 65 -14.09 -19.78 -14.45
CA ILE A 65 -14.82 -20.55 -15.47
C ILE A 65 -14.97 -19.71 -16.76
N GLY A 66 -15.24 -18.41 -16.62
CA GLY A 66 -15.31 -17.49 -17.74
C GLY A 66 -13.95 -17.16 -18.38
N ARG A 67 -12.83 -17.60 -17.79
CA ARG A 67 -11.46 -17.29 -18.20
C ARG A 67 -11.22 -15.80 -18.47
N VAL A 68 -11.81 -14.96 -17.63
CA VAL A 68 -11.79 -13.49 -17.79
C VAL A 68 -10.35 -12.97 -17.82
N ASP A 69 -9.50 -13.55 -16.97
CA ASP A 69 -8.06 -13.34 -16.93
C ASP A 69 -7.42 -13.58 -18.30
N ASN A 70 -7.56 -14.78 -18.89
CA ASN A 70 -6.92 -15.10 -20.16
C ASN A 70 -7.45 -14.24 -21.33
N LEU A 71 -8.75 -13.90 -21.30
CA LEU A 71 -9.40 -13.09 -22.33
C LEU A 71 -8.97 -11.62 -22.32
N THR A 72 -8.38 -11.12 -21.24
CA THR A 72 -8.04 -9.69 -21.08
C THR A 72 -6.57 -9.43 -20.74
N LEU A 73 -5.95 -10.32 -19.96
CA LEU A 73 -4.57 -10.25 -19.48
C LEU A 73 -3.67 -11.33 -20.11
N GLY A 74 -4.17 -12.12 -21.06
CA GLY A 74 -3.37 -13.11 -21.77
C GLY A 74 -2.51 -12.50 -22.88
N ASP A 75 -1.63 -13.32 -23.46
CA ASP A 75 -0.65 -12.92 -24.48
C ASP A 75 -1.26 -12.18 -25.66
N LYS A 76 -2.41 -12.64 -26.16
CA LYS A 76 -3.09 -12.05 -27.33
C LYS A 76 -3.61 -10.63 -27.04
N PRO A 77 -4.40 -10.40 -25.97
CA PRO A 77 -4.76 -9.05 -25.54
C PRO A 77 -3.56 -8.13 -25.30
N ILE A 78 -2.52 -8.61 -24.60
CA ILE A 78 -1.32 -7.81 -24.29
C ILE A 78 -0.63 -7.40 -25.60
N GLU A 79 -0.39 -8.35 -26.50
CA GLU A 79 0.20 -8.07 -27.81
C GLU A 79 -0.63 -7.05 -28.58
N SER A 80 -1.96 -7.23 -28.64
CA SER A 80 -2.85 -6.29 -29.33
C SER A 80 -2.77 -4.89 -28.72
N TRP A 81 -2.68 -4.78 -27.39
CA TRP A 81 -2.58 -3.50 -26.71
C TRP A 81 -1.24 -2.81 -26.99
N ILE A 82 -0.12 -3.55 -26.94
CA ILE A 82 1.21 -3.00 -27.27
C ILE A 82 1.24 -2.48 -28.72
N ARG A 83 0.70 -3.24 -29.67
CA ARG A 83 0.62 -2.83 -31.08
C ARG A 83 -0.23 -1.56 -31.28
N GLN A 84 -1.36 -1.45 -30.58
CA GLN A 84 -2.22 -0.27 -30.67
C GLN A 84 -1.61 0.98 -30.03
N ASN A 85 -0.74 0.80 -29.03
CA ASN A 85 -0.11 1.88 -28.29
C ASN A 85 1.36 2.12 -28.70
N GLU A 86 1.84 1.52 -29.79
CA GLU A 86 3.25 1.59 -30.22
C GLU A 86 3.81 3.01 -30.24
N ALA A 87 3.03 3.96 -30.76
CA ALA A 87 3.45 5.35 -30.90
C ALA A 87 3.60 6.09 -29.56
N LEU A 88 2.91 5.61 -28.52
CA LEU A 88 2.91 6.22 -27.18
C LEU A 88 4.00 5.62 -26.29
N LEU A 89 4.48 4.42 -26.59
CA LEU A 89 5.46 3.71 -25.77
C LEU A 89 6.89 4.16 -26.06
N SER A 90 7.62 4.51 -25.00
CA SER A 90 9.04 4.88 -25.04
C SER A 90 9.89 3.80 -25.72
N ARG A 91 9.65 2.52 -25.41
CA ARG A 91 10.41 1.35 -25.90
C ARG A 91 11.92 1.50 -25.74
N THR A 92 12.34 2.28 -24.75
CA THR A 92 13.74 2.66 -24.57
C THR A 92 14.20 2.30 -23.18
N ILE A 93 15.37 1.68 -23.10
CA ILE A 93 16.05 1.31 -21.87
C ILE A 93 17.26 2.21 -21.70
N VAL A 94 17.35 2.90 -20.56
CA VAL A 94 18.50 3.73 -20.21
C VAL A 94 19.35 3.01 -19.16
N ASN A 95 20.62 2.76 -19.45
CA ASN A 95 21.56 2.17 -18.49
C ASN A 95 22.89 2.93 -18.46
N GLY A 96 23.04 3.81 -17.46
CA GLY A 96 24.18 4.74 -17.40
C GLY A 96 24.06 5.77 -18.51
N ASP A 97 25.13 5.96 -19.28
CA ASP A 97 25.13 6.87 -20.44
C ASP A 97 24.63 6.19 -21.74
N ALA A 98 24.20 4.93 -21.67
CA ALA A 98 23.77 4.17 -22.84
C ALA A 98 22.25 4.10 -22.93
N GLU A 99 21.74 4.30 -24.14
CA GLU A 99 20.32 4.23 -24.49
C GLU A 99 20.10 3.10 -25.50
N TYR A 100 19.13 2.23 -25.22
CA TYR A 100 18.80 1.07 -26.03
C TYR A 100 17.34 1.13 -26.48
N LYS A 101 17.13 1.41 -27.76
CA LYS A 101 15.81 1.46 -28.37
C LYS A 101 15.39 0.09 -28.90
N LEU A 102 14.24 -0.40 -28.43
CA LEU A 102 13.67 -1.69 -28.81
C LEU A 102 12.76 -1.55 -30.03
N GLU A 103 12.73 -2.60 -30.86
CA GLU A 103 11.69 -2.73 -31.87
C GLU A 103 10.37 -3.19 -31.21
N LEU A 104 9.27 -3.04 -31.93
CA LEU A 104 7.94 -3.44 -31.43
C LEU A 104 7.89 -4.92 -31.05
N GLU A 105 8.45 -5.79 -31.89
CA GLU A 105 8.46 -7.24 -31.64
C GLU A 105 9.29 -7.60 -30.40
N ASP A 106 10.41 -6.92 -30.17
CA ASP A 106 11.24 -7.11 -28.97
C ASP A 106 10.44 -6.77 -27.70
N THR A 107 9.65 -5.69 -27.75
CA THR A 107 8.79 -5.25 -26.63
C THR A 107 7.68 -6.27 -26.36
N ILE A 108 7.08 -6.81 -27.41
CA ILE A 108 6.05 -7.87 -27.31
C ILE A 108 6.66 -9.15 -26.71
N GLU A 109 7.84 -9.57 -27.18
CA GLU A 109 8.52 -10.75 -26.68
C GLU A 109 8.85 -10.60 -25.18
N LEU A 110 9.39 -9.44 -24.78
CA LEU A 110 9.69 -9.15 -23.38
C LEU A 110 8.44 -9.12 -22.50
N SER A 111 7.31 -8.62 -23.01
CA SER A 111 6.04 -8.61 -22.25
C SER A 111 5.49 -10.00 -21.95
N LYS A 112 5.79 -10.98 -22.81
CA LYS A 112 5.32 -12.38 -22.67
C LYS A 112 6.28 -13.22 -21.83
N ASN A 113 7.58 -13.06 -22.06
CA ASN A 113 8.60 -13.93 -21.48
C ASN A 113 9.29 -13.32 -20.23
N GLY A 114 9.09 -12.03 -19.97
CA GLY A 114 9.71 -11.30 -18.86
C GLY A 114 11.22 -11.04 -19.03
N PHE A 115 11.81 -10.33 -18.07
CA PHE A 115 13.20 -9.84 -18.15
C PHE A 115 14.27 -10.85 -17.71
N HIS A 116 13.93 -11.82 -16.85
CA HIS A 116 14.89 -12.63 -16.08
C HIS A 116 15.96 -13.34 -16.93
N ASN A 117 15.63 -13.77 -18.16
CA ASN A 117 16.57 -14.42 -19.08
C ASN A 117 16.58 -13.86 -20.51
N ASN A 118 15.59 -13.04 -20.88
CA ASN A 118 15.42 -12.59 -22.26
C ASN A 118 16.07 -11.23 -22.53
N LEU A 119 16.17 -10.37 -21.50
CA LEU A 119 16.62 -8.99 -21.68
C LEU A 119 18.04 -8.93 -22.26
N HIS A 120 18.98 -9.65 -21.64
CA HIS A 120 20.36 -9.71 -22.15
C HIS A 120 20.44 -10.35 -23.54
N GLN A 121 19.67 -11.41 -23.81
CA GLN A 121 19.69 -12.10 -25.11
C GLN A 121 19.19 -11.19 -26.24
N ILE A 122 18.07 -10.49 -26.01
CA ILE A 122 17.48 -9.55 -26.97
C ILE A 122 18.45 -8.39 -27.22
N LEU A 123 19.03 -7.79 -26.17
CA LEU A 123 19.98 -6.70 -26.30
C LEU A 123 21.29 -7.13 -27.00
N GLU A 124 21.86 -8.27 -26.62
CA GLU A 124 23.13 -8.76 -27.20
C GLU A 124 23.01 -9.20 -28.65
N SER A 125 21.83 -9.70 -29.08
CA SER A 125 21.56 -9.99 -30.48
C SER A 125 21.71 -8.75 -31.38
N LYS A 126 21.67 -7.55 -30.80
CA LYS A 126 21.79 -6.24 -31.47
C LYS A 126 23.16 -5.58 -31.29
N LYS A 127 24.19 -6.31 -30.78
CA LYS A 127 25.56 -5.81 -30.52
C LYS A 127 26.19 -4.95 -31.63
N SER A 128 25.81 -5.14 -32.89
CA SER A 128 26.32 -4.37 -34.04
C SER A 128 25.88 -2.89 -34.07
N LYS A 129 24.84 -2.51 -33.30
CA LYS A 129 24.35 -1.12 -33.20
C LYS A 129 24.57 -0.48 -31.83
N MET A 130 25.17 -1.20 -30.88
CA MET A 130 25.37 -0.73 -29.51
C MET A 130 26.78 -0.17 -29.33
N ALA A 131 26.89 1.02 -28.75
CA ALA A 131 28.19 1.62 -28.42
C ALA A 131 28.92 0.87 -27.28
N ARG A 132 28.17 0.16 -26.42
CA ARG A 132 28.70 -0.62 -25.27
C ARG A 132 27.82 -1.84 -24.98
N PRO A 133 28.39 -2.99 -24.56
CA PRO A 133 27.64 -4.18 -24.17
C PRO A 133 26.78 -3.90 -22.93
N TYR A 134 25.56 -4.43 -22.91
CA TYR A 134 24.67 -4.31 -21.74
C TYR A 134 25.24 -5.18 -20.62
N LYS A 135 25.91 -4.55 -19.65
CA LYS A 135 26.36 -5.20 -18.42
C LYS A 135 25.35 -4.91 -17.32
N ASP A 136 24.43 -5.84 -17.10
CA ASP A 136 23.69 -5.85 -15.84
C ASP A 136 24.64 -6.38 -14.77
N ALA A 137 25.28 -5.47 -14.02
CA ALA A 137 26.16 -5.87 -12.92
C ALA A 137 25.34 -6.45 -11.74
N SER A 138 24.05 -6.16 -11.70
CA SER A 138 23.08 -6.78 -10.80
C SER A 138 22.55 -8.08 -11.42
N LYS A 139 22.45 -9.14 -10.62
CA LYS A 139 21.67 -10.35 -10.97
C LYS A 139 20.15 -10.13 -10.91
N GLU A 140 19.71 -8.91 -10.62
CA GLU A 140 18.31 -8.51 -10.51
C GLU A 140 17.90 -7.78 -11.79
N ALA A 141 16.73 -8.13 -12.35
CA ALA A 141 16.18 -7.47 -13.52
C ALA A 141 16.20 -5.94 -13.32
N SER A 142 16.91 -5.20 -14.18
CA SER A 142 17.04 -3.76 -13.97
C SER A 142 15.65 -3.10 -13.97
N LEU A 143 15.28 -2.42 -12.89
CA LEU A 143 14.06 -1.58 -12.85
C LEU A 143 14.08 -0.55 -13.99
N LYS A 144 15.28 -0.17 -14.47
CA LYS A 144 15.46 0.70 -15.63
C LYS A 144 14.94 0.11 -16.95
N ALA A 145 14.67 -1.20 -17.03
CA ALA A 145 14.10 -1.83 -18.21
C ALA A 145 12.58 -1.74 -18.28
N ILE A 146 11.89 -1.41 -17.18
CA ILE A 146 10.43 -1.29 -17.19
C ILE A 146 9.98 0.00 -17.92
N SER A 147 10.89 0.96 -18.11
CA SER A 147 10.64 2.22 -18.84
C SER A 147 10.26 2.02 -20.30
N ILE A 148 10.42 0.81 -20.84
CA ILE A 148 9.93 0.46 -22.18
C ILE A 148 8.41 0.65 -22.30
N PHE A 149 7.70 0.59 -21.17
CA PHE A 149 6.26 0.80 -21.08
C PHE A 149 5.86 2.24 -20.71
N ASP A 150 6.82 3.15 -20.52
CA ASP A 150 6.54 4.57 -20.25
C ASP A 150 5.82 5.22 -21.45
N SER A 151 4.96 6.19 -21.15
CA SER A 151 4.38 7.11 -22.14
C SER A 151 4.73 8.56 -21.80
N GLU A 152 4.37 9.49 -22.69
CA GLU A 152 4.58 10.94 -22.45
C GLU A 152 3.89 11.44 -21.17
N SER A 153 2.79 10.81 -20.76
CA SER A 153 1.97 11.27 -19.64
C SER A 153 2.11 10.43 -18.37
N ILE A 154 2.62 9.20 -18.46
CA ILE A 154 2.72 8.31 -17.30
C ILE A 154 3.94 7.41 -17.39
N THR A 155 4.69 7.31 -16.30
CA THR A 155 5.79 6.36 -16.21
C THR A 155 5.31 5.04 -15.63
N ALA A 156 6.03 3.96 -15.95
CA ALA A 156 5.84 2.65 -15.37
C ALA A 156 6.11 2.67 -13.86
N VAL A 157 6.97 3.58 -13.37
CA VAL A 157 7.20 3.78 -11.93
C VAL A 157 5.94 4.35 -11.26
N ASP A 158 5.36 5.43 -11.81
CA ASP A 158 4.15 6.04 -11.26
C ASP A 158 2.97 5.05 -11.29
N SER A 159 2.80 4.34 -12.41
CA SER A 159 1.77 3.29 -12.54
C SER A 159 2.00 2.12 -11.56
N SER A 160 3.26 1.83 -11.23
CA SER A 160 3.59 0.79 -10.24
C SER A 160 3.24 1.23 -8.82
N MET A 161 3.27 2.53 -8.51
CA MET A 161 2.82 3.04 -7.21
C MET A 161 1.32 2.81 -7.01
N GLU A 162 0.50 3.14 -8.01
CA GLU A 162 -0.94 2.87 -7.99
C GLU A 162 -1.24 1.36 -7.91
N LEU A 163 -0.52 0.54 -8.68
CA LEU A 163 -0.65 -0.91 -8.61
C LEU A 163 -0.25 -1.47 -7.23
N SER A 164 0.77 -0.88 -6.60
CA SER A 164 1.18 -1.24 -5.24
C SER A 164 0.06 -0.93 -4.25
N ILE A 165 -0.55 0.26 -4.32
CA ILE A 165 -1.68 0.63 -3.44
C ILE A 165 -2.84 -0.35 -3.64
N LEU A 166 -3.24 -0.63 -4.89
CA LEU A 166 -4.31 -1.58 -5.22
C LEU A 166 -4.05 -3.00 -4.69
N SER A 167 -2.80 -3.47 -4.70
CA SER A 167 -2.46 -4.83 -4.24
C SER A 167 -2.25 -4.95 -2.73
N VAL A 168 -1.95 -3.83 -2.07
CA VAL A 168 -1.62 -3.79 -0.65
C VAL A 168 -2.85 -3.49 0.21
N PHE A 169 -3.68 -2.55 -0.23
CA PHE A 169 -4.84 -2.08 0.51
C PHE A 169 -6.10 -2.85 0.14
N ARG A 170 -6.87 -3.21 1.18
CA ARG A 170 -8.25 -3.65 1.02
C ARG A 170 -9.15 -2.47 0.63
N ARG A 171 -8.87 -1.30 1.20
CA ARG A 171 -9.55 -0.02 0.98
C ARG A 171 -8.69 1.11 1.51
N THR A 172 -8.86 2.28 0.92
CA THR A 172 -8.26 3.56 1.28
C THR A 172 -9.35 4.60 1.50
N TYR A 173 -8.99 5.81 1.94
CA TYR A 173 -9.92 6.93 2.04
C TYR A 173 -10.68 7.20 0.72
N LYS A 174 -10.05 6.93 -0.44
CA LYS A 174 -10.66 7.10 -1.78
C LYS A 174 -11.79 6.11 -2.07
N ASP A 175 -11.88 5.01 -1.34
CA ASP A 175 -12.86 3.94 -1.56
C ASP A 175 -14.15 4.13 -0.73
N VAL A 176 -14.21 5.15 0.13
CA VAL A 176 -15.27 5.34 1.16
C VAL A 176 -16.35 6.35 0.72
N VAL A 177 -16.65 6.40 -0.56
CA VAL A 177 -17.74 7.22 -1.11
C VAL A 177 -19.06 6.46 -0.98
N ASP A 178 -20.07 7.09 -0.35
CA ASP A 178 -21.44 6.56 -0.21
C ASP A 178 -21.61 5.16 0.43
N ILE A 179 -20.77 4.76 1.38
CA ILE A 179 -20.95 3.48 2.11
C ILE A 179 -21.82 3.61 3.37
N HIS A 180 -22.65 2.59 3.59
CA HIS A 180 -23.52 2.45 4.76
C HIS A 180 -22.78 2.16 6.08
N GLU A 181 -21.50 1.77 6.02
CA GLU A 181 -20.70 1.46 7.22
C GLU A 181 -19.32 2.13 7.11
N ILE A 182 -19.03 3.02 8.06
CA ILE A 182 -17.75 3.73 8.17
C ILE A 182 -16.69 2.74 8.68
N PRO A 183 -15.46 2.74 8.15
CA PRO A 183 -14.37 1.91 8.66
C PRO A 183 -14.16 2.09 10.16
N TYR A 184 -13.88 1.00 10.86
CA TYR A 184 -13.51 1.01 12.28
C TYR A 184 -12.04 0.59 12.43
N LEU A 185 -11.42 0.97 13.54
CA LEU A 185 -10.03 0.64 13.83
C LEU A 185 -9.86 -0.87 14.00
N THR A 186 -9.06 -1.50 13.13
CA THR A 186 -8.77 -2.94 13.20
C THR A 186 -7.31 -3.24 12.86
N GLN A 187 -6.91 -4.51 12.92
CA GLN A 187 -5.57 -4.92 12.55
C GLN A 187 -5.29 -4.58 11.08
N GLY A 188 -4.18 -3.93 10.82
CA GLY A 188 -3.82 -3.47 9.47
C GLY A 188 -4.37 -2.10 9.11
N THR A 189 -5.13 -1.44 10.00
CA THR A 189 -5.54 -0.06 9.81
C THR A 189 -4.34 0.89 9.94
N ILE A 190 -4.22 1.81 8.99
CA ILE A 190 -3.22 2.88 9.01
C ILE A 190 -3.92 4.19 9.38
N ILE A 191 -3.37 4.86 10.38
CA ILE A 191 -3.81 6.19 10.83
C ILE A 191 -2.62 7.16 10.85
N TYR A 192 -2.92 8.45 10.72
CA TYR A 192 -1.96 9.54 10.89
C TYR A 192 -2.31 10.34 12.14
N SER A 193 -1.37 10.46 13.08
CA SER A 193 -1.52 11.28 14.28
C SER A 193 -1.21 12.74 13.97
N LYS A 194 -2.20 13.62 14.09
CA LYS A 194 -1.99 15.07 13.92
C LYS A 194 -1.05 15.65 14.98
N VAL A 195 -1.14 15.16 16.22
CA VAL A 195 -0.35 15.65 17.35
C VAL A 195 1.13 15.28 17.19
N LYS A 196 1.42 14.06 16.74
CA LYS A 196 2.81 13.57 16.60
C LYS A 196 3.40 13.78 15.20
N ASP A 197 2.60 14.19 14.22
CA ASP A 197 2.98 14.26 12.80
C ASP A 197 3.58 12.93 12.31
N GLN A 198 2.88 11.81 12.59
CA GLN A 198 3.42 10.47 12.37
C GLN A 198 2.35 9.47 11.92
N PHE A 199 2.74 8.56 11.02
CA PHE A 199 1.93 7.44 10.57
C PHE A 199 2.08 6.22 11.49
N LEU A 200 0.95 5.56 11.76
CA LEU A 200 0.84 4.45 12.69
C LEU A 200 0.07 3.30 12.04
N LEU A 201 0.62 2.09 12.11
CA LEU A 201 -0.01 0.85 11.65
C LEU A 201 -0.52 0.04 12.84
N CYS A 202 -1.83 -0.18 12.92
CA CYS A 202 -2.42 -1.02 13.96
C CYS A 202 -1.99 -2.48 13.80
N ILE A 203 -1.34 -3.03 14.82
CA ILE A 203 -0.89 -4.43 14.86
C ILE A 203 -1.65 -5.28 15.87
N THR A 204 -2.54 -4.67 16.66
CA THR A 204 -3.44 -5.38 17.61
C THR A 204 -4.18 -6.51 16.88
N PRO A 205 -4.15 -7.76 17.38
CA PRO A 205 -4.84 -8.89 16.73
C PRO A 205 -6.30 -8.59 16.42
N LYS A 206 -6.83 -9.03 15.28
CA LYS A 206 -8.21 -8.73 14.86
C LYS A 206 -9.27 -9.05 15.92
N CYS A 207 -9.16 -10.21 16.57
CA CYS A 207 -10.07 -10.62 17.65
C CYS A 207 -10.05 -9.64 18.83
N ASP A 208 -8.94 -8.93 19.01
CA ASP A 208 -8.78 -7.91 20.04
C ASP A 208 -9.26 -6.51 19.60
N THR A 209 -9.53 -6.29 18.32
CA THR A 209 -9.99 -4.99 17.80
C THR A 209 -11.50 -4.86 17.69
N VAL A 210 -12.22 -5.96 17.92
CA VAL A 210 -13.68 -6.01 17.97
C VAL A 210 -14.12 -6.34 19.40
N ARG A 211 -15.35 -5.96 19.77
CA ARG A 211 -15.98 -6.33 21.04
C ARG A 211 -15.20 -5.80 22.25
N ILE A 212 -14.83 -4.53 22.19
CA ILE A 212 -14.24 -3.75 23.28
C ILE A 212 -15.34 -3.43 24.29
N ASP A 213 -15.11 -3.70 25.58
CA ASP A 213 -16.11 -3.50 26.63
C ASP A 213 -16.35 -2.02 26.97
N PHE A 214 -15.30 -1.20 26.94
CA PHE A 214 -15.39 0.25 27.21
C PHE A 214 -14.22 1.00 26.59
N SER A 215 -13.01 0.66 27.01
CA SER A 215 -11.77 1.21 26.46
C SER A 215 -10.75 0.09 26.32
N LYS A 216 -9.95 0.17 25.26
CA LYS A 216 -8.91 -0.84 25.00
C LYS A 216 -7.64 -0.19 24.51
N LYS A 217 -6.53 -0.75 24.95
CA LYS A 217 -5.19 -0.39 24.52
C LYS A 217 -4.88 -1.08 23.20
N PHE A 218 -4.69 -0.29 22.15
CA PHE A 218 -4.23 -0.76 20.85
C PHE A 218 -2.72 -0.57 20.72
N SER A 219 -2.06 -1.46 19.99
CA SER A 219 -0.63 -1.39 19.70
C SER A 219 -0.41 -1.00 18.24
N PHE A 220 0.48 -0.05 18.02
CA PHE A 220 0.79 0.49 16.71
C PHE A 220 2.28 0.42 16.41
N ALA A 221 2.61 -0.05 15.21
CA ALA A 221 3.94 0.10 14.65
C ALA A 221 4.08 1.48 14.02
N ILE A 222 5.17 2.17 14.35
CA ILE A 222 5.54 3.45 13.75
C ILE A 222 5.92 3.22 12.28
N LEU A 223 5.37 4.04 11.40
CA LEU A 223 5.73 4.12 9.99
C LEU A 223 6.49 5.43 9.74
N ASP A 224 7.77 5.31 9.39
CA ASP A 224 8.63 6.45 9.10
C ASP A 224 8.51 6.85 7.63
N GLU A 225 8.34 8.15 7.37
CA GLU A 225 8.40 8.71 6.02
C GLU A 225 9.84 8.72 5.50
N VAL A 226 10.03 8.28 4.26
CA VAL A 226 11.35 8.14 3.64
C VAL A 226 11.39 8.72 2.22
N ASP A 227 12.55 9.17 1.78
CA ASP A 227 12.76 9.80 0.46
C ASP A 227 12.79 8.77 -0.71
N GLY A 228 11.90 7.77 -0.71
CA GLY A 228 11.71 6.81 -1.81
C GLY A 228 12.86 5.81 -2.06
N LYS A 229 13.99 5.89 -1.34
CA LYS A 229 15.16 5.00 -1.58
C LYS A 229 15.03 3.61 -0.98
N SER A 230 14.44 3.48 0.20
CA SER A 230 14.23 2.22 0.90
C SER A 230 12.95 2.33 1.72
N PHE A 231 11.85 1.93 1.10
CA PHE A 231 10.52 1.89 1.70
C PHE A 231 9.97 0.48 1.58
N ASP A 232 9.01 0.15 2.44
CA ASP A 232 8.28 -1.12 2.35
C ASP A 232 6.80 -0.91 2.01
N MET A 233 6.32 0.33 1.99
CA MET A 233 4.93 0.67 1.71
C MET A 233 4.82 2.01 0.98
N VAL A 234 3.82 2.10 0.11
CA VAL A 234 3.40 3.33 -0.55
C VAL A 234 1.94 3.57 -0.19
N ILE A 235 1.61 4.80 0.20
CA ILE A 235 0.24 5.20 0.51
C ILE A 235 -0.17 6.39 -0.36
N PRO A 236 -1.46 6.53 -0.71
CA PRO A 236 -1.95 7.73 -1.37
C PRO A 236 -1.84 8.93 -0.42
N LEU A 237 -1.40 10.09 -0.93
CA LEU A 237 -1.40 11.33 -0.16
C LEU A 237 -2.84 11.70 0.19
N ASN A 238 -3.18 11.77 1.48
CA ASN A 238 -4.47 12.28 1.92
C ASN A 238 -4.45 13.82 1.96
N PRO A 239 -5.42 14.53 1.35
CA PRO A 239 -5.41 16.00 1.30
C PRO A 239 -5.38 16.69 2.67
N PHE A 240 -6.03 16.11 3.67
CA PHE A 240 -6.08 16.65 5.03
C PHE A 240 -4.76 16.44 5.78
N VAL A 241 -4.08 15.32 5.51
CA VAL A 241 -2.71 15.11 6.01
C VAL A 241 -1.74 16.09 5.36
N GLU A 242 -1.86 16.31 4.04
CA GLU A 242 -1.03 17.28 3.32
C GLU A 242 -1.24 18.69 3.88
N GLN A 243 -2.49 19.11 4.07
CA GLN A 243 -2.83 20.40 4.65
C GLN A 243 -2.24 20.56 6.05
N HIS A 244 -2.45 19.58 6.93
CA HIS A 244 -1.92 19.60 8.30
C HIS A 244 -0.39 19.69 8.32
N LYS A 245 0.29 18.93 7.46
CA LYS A 245 1.75 19.00 7.32
C LYS A 245 2.23 20.37 6.82
N LYS A 246 1.50 21.00 5.88
CA LYS A 246 1.78 22.37 5.42
C LYS A 246 1.65 23.36 6.58
N GLU A 247 0.58 23.27 7.37
CA GLU A 247 0.36 24.13 8.54
C GLU A 247 1.49 24.00 9.57
N ILE A 248 1.89 22.78 9.93
CA ILE A 248 3.04 22.52 10.81
C ILE A 248 4.34 23.07 10.21
N CYS A 249 4.54 22.91 8.90
CA CYS A 249 5.74 23.37 8.21
C CYS A 249 5.85 24.91 8.26
N GLU A 250 4.74 25.63 8.05
CA GLU A 250 4.72 27.09 8.15
C GLU A 250 5.03 27.57 9.58
N ILE A 251 4.44 26.94 10.60
CA ILE A 251 4.76 27.27 12.01
C ILE A 251 6.25 27.06 12.30
N LYS A 252 6.82 25.93 11.87
CA LYS A 252 8.24 25.63 12.03
C LYS A 252 9.14 26.61 11.25
N LYS A 253 8.71 27.06 10.07
CA LYS A 253 9.44 28.09 9.31
C LYS A 253 9.48 29.40 10.09
N ASP A 254 8.35 29.84 10.64
CA ASP A 254 8.27 31.06 11.43
C ASP A 254 9.17 30.98 12.68
N GLU A 255 9.16 29.86 13.41
CA GLU A 255 10.03 29.62 14.57
C GLU A 255 11.53 29.66 14.21
N VAL A 256 11.91 29.03 13.10
CA VAL A 256 13.30 29.04 12.61
C VAL A 256 13.72 30.44 12.15
N ILE A 257 12.83 31.18 11.48
CA ILE A 257 13.09 32.56 11.07
C ILE A 257 13.32 33.46 12.29
N LEU A 258 12.44 33.36 13.31
CA LEU A 258 12.60 34.10 14.57
C LEU A 258 13.94 33.76 15.24
N SER A 259 14.30 32.47 15.30
CA SER A 259 15.58 32.02 15.87
C SER A 259 16.79 32.57 15.09
N ILE A 260 16.70 32.64 13.76
CA ILE A 260 17.75 33.25 12.92
C ILE A 260 17.84 34.75 13.19
N MET A 261 16.70 35.45 13.32
CA MET A 261 16.68 36.88 13.61
C MET A 261 17.33 37.17 14.97
N ASP A 262 17.01 36.38 15.99
CA ASP A 262 17.64 36.49 17.31
C ASP A 262 19.16 36.24 17.25
N ASP A 263 19.60 35.22 16.52
CA ASP A 263 21.03 34.93 16.32
C ASP A 263 21.76 36.10 15.63
N MET A 264 21.13 36.70 14.61
CA MET A 264 21.67 37.84 13.89
C MET A 264 21.74 39.11 14.76
N ILE A 265 20.76 39.33 15.64
CA ILE A 265 20.77 40.46 16.58
C ILE A 265 21.90 40.29 17.60
N LEU A 266 22.11 39.07 18.11
CA LEU A 266 23.14 38.76 19.10
C LEU A 266 24.57 38.80 18.50
N HIS A 267 24.71 38.53 17.19
CA HIS A 267 26.01 38.41 16.52
C HIS A 267 26.28 39.49 15.46
N ASP A 268 25.72 40.69 15.62
CA ASP A 268 26.00 41.88 14.80
C ASP A 268 25.81 41.63 13.29
N GLY A 269 24.69 40.99 12.94
CA GLY A 269 24.26 40.72 11.57
C GLY A 269 24.92 39.49 10.91
N LYS A 270 25.70 38.69 11.65
CA LYS A 270 26.29 37.44 11.13
C LYS A 270 25.53 36.22 11.62
N ILE A 271 24.95 35.47 10.68
CA ILE A 271 24.41 34.12 10.94
C ILE A 271 25.59 33.19 11.18
N ASN A 272 25.77 32.74 12.42
CA ASN A 272 26.86 31.82 12.76
C ASN A 272 26.39 30.36 12.73
N ASP A 273 25.09 30.15 12.90
CA ASP A 273 24.49 28.82 12.93
C ASP A 273 24.10 28.31 11.53
N LYS A 274 25.04 27.60 10.90
CA LYS A 274 24.84 26.92 9.61
C LYS A 274 23.68 25.90 9.66
N THR A 275 23.40 25.35 10.84
CA THR A 275 22.37 24.34 11.07
C THR A 275 20.95 24.91 10.93
N LEU A 276 20.71 26.14 11.40
CA LEU A 276 19.44 26.85 11.20
C LEU A 276 19.16 27.12 9.73
N ASN A 277 20.18 27.56 8.98
CA ASN A 277 20.05 27.87 7.56
C ASN A 277 19.82 26.60 6.71
N ASP A 278 20.50 25.50 7.03
CA ASP A 278 20.26 24.20 6.39
C ASP A 278 18.87 23.64 6.73
N THR A 279 18.35 23.91 7.94
CA THR A 279 16.99 23.54 8.36
C THR A 279 15.94 24.33 7.57
N LEU A 280 16.11 25.65 7.45
CA LEU A 280 15.23 26.51 6.64
C LEU A 280 15.20 26.05 5.17
N LYS A 281 16.35 25.71 4.58
CA LYS A 281 16.42 25.19 3.21
C LYS A 281 15.63 23.90 3.02
N ARG A 282 15.69 22.97 3.99
CA ARG A 282 14.90 21.73 3.95
C ARG A 282 13.40 22.01 4.00
N LEU A 283 12.96 22.90 4.89
CA LEU A 283 11.55 23.30 5.01
C LEU A 283 11.02 23.98 3.74
N LEU A 284 11.87 24.74 3.04
CA LEU A 284 11.52 25.39 1.77
C LEU A 284 11.47 24.42 0.58
N SER A 285 12.17 23.29 0.65
CA SER A 285 12.21 22.27 -0.41
C SER A 285 11.16 21.15 -0.26
N ALA A 286 10.34 21.18 0.78
CA ALA A 286 9.32 20.17 1.02
C ALA A 286 8.26 20.22 -0.09
N ASN A 287 8.32 19.27 -1.01
CA ASN A 287 7.33 19.10 -2.07
C ASN A 287 6.69 17.72 -1.86
N TYR A 288 5.39 17.69 -1.59
CA TYR A 288 4.65 16.46 -1.43
C TYR A 288 4.25 15.98 -2.83
N GLY A 289 4.76 14.82 -3.24
CA GLY A 289 4.24 14.13 -4.42
C GLY A 289 2.88 13.51 -4.12
N ASP A 290 2.21 12.94 -5.13
CA ASP A 290 0.89 12.30 -4.98
C ASP A 290 0.88 11.06 -4.04
N TYR A 291 2.08 10.60 -3.64
CA TYR A 291 2.30 9.44 -2.79
C TYR A 291 3.26 9.73 -1.65
N ILE A 292 3.07 9.00 -0.55
CA ILE A 292 4.00 8.98 0.58
C ILE A 292 4.64 7.60 0.66
N HIS A 293 5.97 7.57 0.78
CA HIS A 293 6.74 6.34 0.97
C HIS A 293 7.00 6.13 2.46
N LEU A 294 6.62 4.96 2.96
CA LEU A 294 6.71 4.60 4.37
C LEU A 294 7.61 3.38 4.57
N SER A 295 8.34 3.39 5.68
CA SER A 295 9.11 2.25 6.18
C SER A 295 8.60 1.88 7.57
N THR A 296 8.30 0.61 7.79
CA THR A 296 7.86 0.12 9.10
C THR A 296 9.05 0.04 10.04
N SER A 297 9.01 0.73 11.18
CA SER A 297 10.07 0.62 12.19
C SER A 297 10.16 -0.84 12.70
N PRO A 298 11.31 -1.52 12.56
CA PRO A 298 11.44 -2.92 12.94
C PRO A 298 11.56 -3.12 14.46
N LYS A 299 11.59 -2.03 15.24
CA LYS A 299 11.90 -2.05 16.67
C LYS A 299 10.62 -2.26 17.48
N PHE A 300 10.44 -3.47 18.01
CA PHE A 300 9.26 -3.78 18.82
C PHE A 300 9.10 -2.89 20.07
N TYR A 301 10.19 -2.43 20.68
CA TYR A 301 10.11 -1.53 21.84
C TYR A 301 9.67 -0.10 21.49
N THR A 302 9.60 0.26 20.20
CA THR A 302 9.08 1.57 19.76
C THR A 302 7.60 1.49 19.38
N LEU A 303 6.91 0.39 19.74
CA LEU A 303 5.47 0.32 19.54
C LEU A 303 4.79 1.42 20.35
N GLU A 304 3.89 2.14 19.69
CA GLU A 304 3.02 3.07 20.38
C GLU A 304 1.82 2.33 20.90
N HIS A 305 1.37 2.71 22.10
CA HIS A 305 0.16 2.16 22.64
C HIS A 305 -0.82 3.27 22.98
N ILE A 306 -1.99 3.20 22.36
CA ILE A 306 -3.00 4.25 22.41
C ILE A 306 -4.31 3.62 22.91
N ILE A 307 -5.00 4.29 23.81
CA ILE A 307 -6.26 3.82 24.38
C ILE A 307 -7.41 4.48 23.62
N PHE A 308 -8.26 3.65 23.02
CA PHE A 308 -9.47 4.09 22.34
C PHE A 308 -10.70 3.62 23.12
N GLU A 309 -11.73 4.47 23.14
CA GLU A 309 -13.06 4.11 23.64
C GLU A 309 -13.88 3.42 22.56
N SER A 310 -14.90 2.65 22.97
CA SER A 310 -15.76 1.89 22.06
C SER A 310 -17.18 2.41 21.98
N ASP A 311 -17.83 2.15 20.84
CA ASP A 311 -19.25 2.35 20.62
C ASP A 311 -20.11 1.22 21.21
N GLU A 312 -21.43 1.32 21.04
CA GLU A 312 -22.40 0.30 21.48
C GLU A 312 -22.20 -1.08 20.82
N LYS A 313 -21.42 -1.14 19.72
CA LYS A 313 -21.08 -2.38 19.01
C LYS A 313 -19.71 -2.93 19.45
N GLY A 314 -19.08 -2.32 20.45
CA GLY A 314 -17.76 -2.68 20.94
C GLY A 314 -16.65 -2.42 19.91
N ARG A 315 -16.79 -1.42 19.06
CA ARG A 315 -15.78 -1.02 18.07
C ARG A 315 -15.33 0.40 18.35
N VAL A 316 -14.10 0.75 17.95
CA VAL A 316 -13.66 2.15 18.04
C VAL A 316 -14.48 2.98 17.05
N PRO A 317 -15.24 3.98 17.52
CA PRO A 317 -16.05 4.82 16.65
C PRO A 317 -15.16 5.66 15.75
N SER A 318 -15.63 5.87 14.53
CA SER A 318 -15.05 6.82 13.60
C SER A 318 -16.10 7.83 13.19
N SER A 319 -15.66 9.05 12.88
CA SER A 319 -16.54 10.07 12.33
C SER A 319 -16.15 10.35 10.90
N LYS A 320 -17.12 10.27 9.98
CA LYS A 320 -16.96 10.75 8.61
C LYS A 320 -17.42 12.21 8.58
N ILE A 321 -16.47 13.13 8.50
CA ILE A 321 -16.77 14.58 8.47
C ILE A 321 -17.20 14.99 7.06
N CYS A 322 -16.48 14.50 6.04
CA CYS A 322 -16.81 14.70 4.64
C CYS A 322 -16.33 13.50 3.80
N ASP A 323 -16.54 13.56 2.50
CA ASP A 323 -15.92 12.63 1.58
C ASP A 323 -14.39 12.76 1.73
N ASP A 324 -13.69 11.62 1.84
CA ASP A 324 -12.24 11.50 2.05
C ASP A 324 -11.68 11.82 3.46
N LEU A 325 -12.50 12.23 4.43
CA LEU A 325 -12.06 12.45 5.82
C LEU A 325 -12.80 11.56 6.82
N ILE A 326 -12.07 10.58 7.33
CA ILE A 326 -12.49 9.75 8.47
C ILE A 326 -11.49 9.97 9.60
N GLU A 327 -12.02 10.28 10.78
CA GLU A 327 -11.21 10.55 11.97
C GLU A 327 -11.55 9.62 13.12
N PHE A 328 -10.51 9.36 13.94
CA PHE A 328 -10.60 8.72 15.24
C PHE A 328 -10.08 9.67 16.31
N TRP A 329 -10.57 9.47 17.53
CA TRP A 329 -10.08 10.17 18.72
C TRP A 329 -9.71 9.13 19.77
N ASP A 330 -8.56 9.33 20.41
CA ASP A 330 -8.21 8.55 21.59
C ASP A 330 -8.87 9.13 22.86
N GLN A 331 -8.66 8.47 23.99
CA GLN A 331 -9.21 8.88 25.28
C GLN A 331 -8.74 10.29 25.73
N ASP A 332 -7.60 10.77 25.21
CA ASP A 332 -7.04 12.09 25.50
C ASP A 332 -7.48 13.14 24.47
N PHE A 333 -8.43 12.80 23.59
CA PHE A 333 -8.92 13.63 22.48
C PHE A 333 -7.85 13.98 21.44
N ASN A 334 -6.77 13.21 21.32
CA ASN A 334 -5.85 13.38 20.21
C ASN A 334 -6.52 12.90 18.92
N GLU A 335 -6.33 13.66 17.85
CA GLU A 335 -6.95 13.41 16.55
C GLU A 335 -6.07 12.54 15.65
N TYR A 336 -6.72 11.57 14.99
CA TYR A 336 -6.10 10.67 14.04
C TYR A 336 -6.88 10.60 12.73
N ILE A 337 -6.21 10.82 11.59
CA ILE A 337 -6.82 10.68 10.26
C ILE A 337 -6.65 9.24 9.77
N TRP A 338 -7.73 8.60 9.35
CA TRP A 338 -7.68 7.28 8.72
C TRP A 338 -7.18 7.35 7.28
N ILE A 339 -6.23 6.48 6.93
CA ILE A 339 -5.65 6.42 5.59
C ILE A 339 -6.22 5.25 4.79
N GLY A 340 -6.34 4.09 5.43
CA GLY A 340 -6.76 2.86 4.77
C GLY A 340 -6.58 1.63 5.65
N ASP A 341 -7.10 0.49 5.16
CA ASP A 341 -6.90 -0.82 5.76
C ASP A 341 -6.11 -1.72 4.80
N LEU A 342 -5.04 -2.33 5.31
CA LEU A 342 -4.26 -3.30 4.58
C LEU A 342 -5.00 -4.64 4.40
N HIS A 343 -4.68 -5.36 3.33
CA HIS A 343 -5.08 -6.77 3.20
C HIS A 343 -4.48 -7.65 4.30
N ASP A 344 -5.25 -8.64 4.75
CA ASP A 344 -4.88 -9.56 5.84
C ASP A 344 -3.51 -10.19 5.68
N LEU A 345 -3.17 -10.69 4.49
CA LEU A 345 -1.88 -11.31 4.21
C LEU A 345 -0.71 -10.33 4.37
N ASN A 346 -0.90 -9.07 3.95
CA ASN A 346 0.13 -8.02 4.09
C ASN A 346 0.30 -7.63 5.55
N THR A 347 -0.80 -7.51 6.28
CA THR A 347 -0.81 -7.28 7.72
C THR A 347 -0.09 -8.39 8.47
N ILE A 348 -0.41 -9.66 8.19
CA ILE A 348 0.21 -10.83 8.83
C ILE A 348 1.71 -10.87 8.54
N SER A 349 2.13 -10.64 7.29
CA SER A 349 3.55 -10.61 6.92
C SER A 349 4.33 -9.55 7.70
N ARG A 350 3.78 -8.34 7.83
CA ARG A 350 4.40 -7.24 8.58
C ARG A 350 4.46 -7.49 10.08
N VAL A 351 3.37 -7.99 10.66
CA VAL A 351 3.33 -8.42 12.05
C VAL A 351 4.34 -9.54 12.31
N ALA A 352 4.44 -10.52 11.40
CA ALA A 352 5.43 -11.60 11.49
C ALA A 352 6.87 -11.07 11.43
N ASN A 353 7.17 -10.07 10.59
CA ASN A 353 8.49 -9.43 10.54
C ASN A 353 8.84 -8.70 11.85
N LEU A 354 7.88 -7.99 12.44
CA LEU A 354 8.04 -7.34 13.75
C LEU A 354 8.29 -8.39 14.86
N ILE A 355 7.51 -9.47 14.88
CA ILE A 355 7.64 -10.57 15.85
C ILE A 355 8.96 -11.34 15.64
N THR A 356 9.41 -11.52 14.41
CA THR A 356 10.70 -12.18 14.13
C THR A 356 11.87 -11.40 14.73
N ASN A 357 11.79 -10.06 14.73
CA ASN A 357 12.79 -9.22 15.38
C ASN A 357 12.66 -9.24 16.92
N LEU A 358 11.45 -9.41 17.47
CA LEU A 358 11.26 -9.67 18.91
C LEU A 358 11.89 -11.02 19.32
N ASN A 359 11.65 -12.07 18.54
CA ASN A 359 12.19 -13.40 18.78
C ASN A 359 13.72 -13.49 18.54
N ARG A 360 14.33 -12.47 17.93
CA ARG A 360 15.79 -12.37 17.79
C ARG A 360 16.47 -11.93 19.09
N THR A 361 15.78 -11.24 20.00
CA THR A 361 16.32 -10.87 21.30
C THR A 361 16.08 -11.97 22.32
N GLY A 362 17.01 -12.94 22.34
CA GLY A 362 17.12 -13.98 23.38
C GLY A 362 16.61 -15.34 22.92
N ASN A 363 17.52 -16.30 22.71
CA ASN A 363 17.15 -17.71 22.67
C ASN A 363 16.71 -18.19 24.04
N ASP A 364 15.42 -17.98 24.34
CA ASP A 364 14.71 -18.70 25.41
C ASP A 364 14.07 -19.96 24.82
N GLU A 365 14.94 -20.91 24.50
CA GLU A 365 14.77 -22.35 24.70
C GLU A 365 16.05 -23.02 24.17
N VAL A 366 17.11 -22.90 24.96
CA VAL A 366 18.22 -23.87 25.06
C VAL A 366 18.64 -24.50 23.73
N GLU A 367 19.21 -23.67 22.85
CA GLU A 367 19.54 -24.03 21.46
C GLU A 367 20.55 -25.19 21.32
N TRP A 368 21.24 -25.56 22.40
CA TRP A 368 22.10 -26.73 22.46
C TRP A 368 21.34 -28.06 22.56
N LEU A 369 20.14 -28.10 23.18
CA LEU A 369 19.32 -29.32 23.29
C LEU A 369 18.80 -29.78 21.92
N ARG A 370 18.52 -28.85 21.01
CA ARG A 370 18.04 -29.14 19.66
C ARG A 370 19.11 -29.74 18.74
N ARG A 371 20.40 -29.48 19.01
CA ARG A 371 21.52 -29.97 18.19
C ARG A 371 22.00 -31.38 18.56
N GLN A 372 21.51 -31.98 19.64
CA GLN A 372 21.85 -33.36 20.01
C GLN A 372 20.95 -34.43 19.36
N TYR A 373 19.91 -34.03 18.62
CA TYR A 373 18.95 -34.94 17.98
C TYR A 373 18.82 -34.77 16.45
N GLN A 374 19.81 -34.14 15.81
CA GLN A 374 20.07 -34.26 14.36
C GLN A 374 21.32 -35.09 14.16
#